data_AF-A0A6B3G5X1-F1
#
_entry.id   AF-A0A6B3G5X1-F1
#
_cell.length_a   1.000
_cell.length_b   1.000
_cell.length_c   1.000
_cell.angle_alpha   90.00
_cell.angle_beta   90.00
_cell.angle_gamma   90.00
#
_symmetry.space_group_name_H-M   'P 1'
#
loop_
_entity.id
_entity.type
_entity.pdbx_description
1 polymer ?
#
loop_
_entity_poly.entity_id
_entity_poly.type
_entity_poly.pdbx_seq_one_letter_code
_entity_poly.pdbx_strand_id
1 'polypeptide(L)'
;MHRLHFDPPGPPCRTELPGGTPAWLVSRYADVRQVLSDPRFGRARLYAKGAPALSDVPDLVNDPDLMFNQDGPAHLRLRRTLRRAFTPRAVARWRPWIAAIVEELLDRLEEWPQPADAVAEFALPLPVAVISRLMGL
;
A
#
# COMPACT_ATOMS: atom_id res chain seq x y z
N MET A 1 -14.43 -14.02 -9.81
CA MET A 1 -14.61 -12.68 -9.19
C MET A 1 -14.85 -12.89 -7.70
N HIS A 2 -13.83 -12.74 -6.86
CA HIS A 2 -13.95 -12.93 -5.41
C HIS A 2 -14.79 -11.79 -4.84
N ARG A 3 -16.07 -12.03 -4.56
CA ARG A 3 -16.87 -11.10 -3.76
C ARG A 3 -16.36 -11.20 -2.33
N LEU A 4 -15.52 -10.25 -1.95
CA LEU A 4 -15.21 -10.03 -0.54
C LEU A 4 -16.50 -9.55 0.13
N HIS A 5 -17.05 -10.38 0.98
CA HIS A 5 -18.19 -10.01 1.82
C HIS A 5 -17.66 -9.19 2.98
N PHE A 6 -18.10 -7.93 3.05
CA PHE A 6 -17.83 -7.06 4.17
C PHE A 6 -19.12 -6.81 4.92
N ASP A 7 -19.04 -6.86 6.25
CA ASP A 7 -20.12 -6.39 7.10
C ASP A 7 -20.39 -4.90 6.82
N PRO A 8 -21.65 -4.44 6.94
CA PRO A 8 -21.96 -3.03 6.79
C PRO A 8 -21.16 -2.21 7.83
N PRO A 9 -20.64 -1.03 7.45
CA PRO A 9 -19.91 -0.16 8.37
C PRO A 9 -20.67 0.12 9.67
N GLY A 10 -20.01 -0.16 10.80
CA GLY A 10 -20.56 -0.06 12.14
C GLY A 10 -19.77 0.90 13.04
N PRO A 11 -20.26 1.19 14.25
CA PRO A 11 -19.46 1.93 15.24
C PRO A 11 -18.18 1.15 15.57
N PRO A 12 -17.11 1.80 16.07
CA PRO A 12 -15.89 1.12 16.47
C PRO A 12 -16.18 -0.04 17.42
N CYS A 13 -15.66 -1.23 17.11
CA CYS A 13 -15.86 -2.43 17.90
C CYS A 13 -14.55 -3.14 18.21
N ARG A 14 -14.55 -3.96 19.27
CA ARG A 14 -13.39 -4.80 19.61
C ARG A 14 -13.28 -5.97 18.64
N THR A 15 -12.05 -6.32 18.29
CA THR A 15 -11.71 -7.48 17.46
C THR A 15 -10.36 -8.03 17.92
N GLU A 16 -9.91 -9.11 17.27
CA GLU A 16 -8.61 -9.73 17.49
C GLU A 16 -7.89 -9.87 16.16
N LEU A 17 -6.59 -9.52 16.13
CA LEU A 17 -5.74 -9.76 14.97
C LEU A 17 -5.39 -11.25 14.85
N PRO A 18 -4.91 -11.72 13.68
CA PRO A 18 -4.21 -13.00 13.59
C PRO A 18 -3.08 -13.03 14.64
N GLY A 19 -3.14 -13.98 15.57
CA GLY A 19 -2.26 -14.04 16.76
C GLY A 19 -2.93 -13.69 18.10
N GLY A 20 -4.24 -13.32 18.10
CA GLY A 20 -5.02 -13.09 19.32
C GLY A 20 -4.80 -11.71 19.96
N THR A 21 -4.02 -10.83 19.33
CA THR A 21 -3.79 -9.45 19.80
C THR A 21 -5.12 -8.67 19.78
N PRO A 22 -5.60 -8.16 20.93
CA PRO A 22 -6.82 -7.35 20.96
C PRO A 22 -6.65 -6.04 20.22
N ALA A 23 -7.61 -5.70 19.36
CA ALA A 23 -7.60 -4.50 18.53
C ALA A 23 -8.99 -3.83 18.49
N TRP A 24 -9.03 -2.65 17.87
CA TRP A 24 -10.26 -1.97 17.49
C TRP A 24 -10.43 -2.04 15.98
N LEU A 25 -11.61 -2.46 15.53
CA LEU A 25 -12.03 -2.36 14.14
C LEU A 25 -12.81 -1.07 13.94
N VAL A 26 -12.42 -0.29 12.93
CA VAL A 26 -13.07 0.97 12.56
C VAL A 26 -13.44 0.89 11.08
N SER A 27 -14.72 1.00 10.75
CA SER A 27 -15.22 0.77 9.38
C SER A 27 -16.10 1.89 8.82
N ARG A 28 -16.62 2.81 9.65
CA ARG A 28 -17.30 4.03 9.19
C ARG A 28 -16.28 5.02 8.64
N TYR A 29 -16.59 5.61 7.48
CA TYR A 29 -15.71 6.58 6.81
C TYR A 29 -15.22 7.71 7.73
N ALA A 30 -16.13 8.32 8.50
CA ALA A 30 -15.79 9.42 9.39
C ALA A 30 -14.80 9.00 10.47
N ASP A 31 -15.01 7.83 11.09
CA ASP A 31 -14.16 7.30 12.14
C ASP A 31 -12.79 6.87 11.59
N VAL A 32 -12.76 6.22 10.42
CA VAL A 32 -11.51 5.86 9.72
C VAL A 32 -10.70 7.10 9.41
N ARG A 33 -11.33 8.13 8.82
CA ARG A 33 -10.67 9.40 8.51
C ARG A 33 -10.13 10.06 9.77
N GLN A 34 -10.88 10.06 10.87
CA GLN A 34 -10.43 10.61 12.14
C GLN A 34 -9.18 9.87 12.63
N VAL A 35 -9.21 8.54 12.72
CA VAL A 35 -8.06 7.74 13.18
C VAL A 35 -6.83 7.95 12.31
N LEU A 36 -6.99 8.00 10.98
CA LEU A 36 -5.86 8.17 10.05
C LEU A 36 -5.27 9.59 10.00
N SER A 37 -5.96 10.59 10.53
CA SER A 37 -5.51 12.00 10.48
C SER A 37 -5.21 12.62 11.84
N ASP A 38 -5.69 12.02 12.93
CA ASP A 38 -5.50 12.52 14.28
C ASP A 38 -4.13 12.11 14.84
N PRO A 39 -3.26 13.06 15.23
CA PRO A 39 -1.89 12.78 15.65
C PRO A 39 -1.78 11.99 16.97
N ARG A 40 -2.90 11.74 17.66
CA ARG A 40 -2.95 10.83 18.82
C ARG A 40 -2.78 9.37 18.40
N PHE A 41 -3.06 9.04 17.14
CA PHE A 41 -2.82 7.72 16.56
C PHE A 41 -1.54 7.77 15.72
N GLY A 42 -0.68 6.76 15.91
CA GLY A 42 0.61 6.66 15.25
C GLY A 42 1.09 5.21 15.20
N ARG A 43 2.05 4.93 14.34
CA ARG A 43 2.56 3.58 14.09
C ARG A 43 3.81 3.25 14.88
N ALA A 44 4.61 4.23 15.29
CA ALA A 44 5.89 4.00 15.96
C ALA A 44 5.74 3.23 17.28
N ARG A 45 4.62 3.43 17.99
CA ARG A 45 4.32 2.71 19.25
C ARG A 45 4.05 1.22 19.04
N LEU A 46 3.65 0.81 17.83
CA LEU A 46 3.43 -0.60 17.50
C LEU A 46 4.75 -1.39 17.43
N TYR A 47 5.88 -0.69 17.34
CA TYR A 47 7.22 -1.27 17.28
C TYR A 47 8.04 -1.02 18.55
N ALA A 48 7.42 -0.46 19.61
CA ALA A 48 8.06 -0.28 20.89
C ALA A 48 8.38 -1.64 21.54
N LYS A 49 9.41 -1.69 22.38
CA LYS A 49 9.75 -2.91 23.13
C LYS A 49 8.55 -3.36 23.97
N GLY A 50 8.08 -4.59 23.75
CA GLY A 50 6.92 -5.16 24.44
C GLY A 50 5.56 -4.81 23.83
N ALA A 51 5.53 -4.14 22.67
CA ALA A 51 4.30 -3.96 21.92
C ALA A 51 3.78 -5.31 21.39
N PRO A 52 2.45 -5.49 21.31
CA PRO A 52 1.88 -6.70 20.71
C PRO A 52 2.31 -6.86 19.26
N ALA A 53 2.62 -8.10 18.84
CA ALA A 53 2.93 -8.37 17.44
C ALA A 53 1.70 -8.07 16.56
N LEU A 54 1.94 -7.38 15.46
CA LEU A 54 0.92 -7.08 14.44
C LEU A 54 0.70 -8.24 13.47
N SER A 55 1.73 -9.08 13.30
CA SER A 55 1.71 -10.29 12.49
C SER A 55 2.75 -11.28 12.99
N ASP A 56 2.45 -12.57 12.91
CA ASP A 56 3.40 -13.65 13.25
C ASP A 56 4.42 -13.93 12.13
N VAL A 57 4.26 -13.29 10.95
CA VAL A 57 5.15 -13.45 9.81
C VAL A 57 6.22 -12.34 9.82
N PRO A 58 7.52 -12.68 9.78
CA PRO A 58 8.56 -11.71 9.50
C PRO A 58 8.35 -11.14 8.11
N ASP A 59 8.06 -9.85 8.03
CA ASP A 59 7.82 -9.13 6.79
C ASP A 59 8.79 -7.96 6.71
N LEU A 60 9.39 -7.73 5.54
CA LEU A 60 10.22 -6.56 5.27
C LEU A 60 9.47 -5.26 5.59
N VAL A 61 8.14 -5.29 5.47
CA VAL A 61 7.22 -4.18 5.77
C VAL A 61 7.14 -3.85 7.28
N ASN A 62 7.62 -4.74 8.16
CA ASN A 62 7.63 -4.54 9.62
C ASN A 62 8.89 -3.83 10.16
N ASP A 63 9.82 -3.41 9.30
CA ASP A 63 10.98 -2.63 9.73
C ASP A 63 10.53 -1.27 10.30
N PRO A 64 10.82 -0.96 11.57
CA PRO A 64 10.42 0.31 12.19
C PRO A 64 10.99 1.53 11.45
N ASP A 65 12.14 1.42 10.80
CA ASP A 65 12.81 2.55 10.13
C ASP A 65 12.19 2.94 8.79
N LEU A 66 11.26 2.12 8.27
CA LEU A 66 10.50 2.46 7.08
C LEU A 66 9.63 3.70 7.31
N MET A 67 9.55 4.56 6.30
CA MET A 67 8.84 5.84 6.39
C MET A 67 7.42 5.71 6.94
N PHE A 68 6.66 4.71 6.49
CA PHE A 68 5.27 4.51 6.91
C PHE A 68 5.13 3.91 8.31
N ASN A 69 6.21 3.51 8.98
CA ASN A 69 6.22 3.02 10.37
C ASN A 69 6.70 4.09 11.37
N GLN A 70 7.11 5.25 10.87
CA GLN A 70 7.54 6.41 11.66
C GLN A 70 6.38 7.40 11.87
N ASP A 71 6.47 8.21 12.93
CA ASP A 71 5.51 9.27 13.24
C ASP A 71 6.19 10.66 13.26
N GLY A 72 5.38 11.72 13.21
CA GLY A 72 5.81 13.10 13.50
C GLY A 72 7.01 13.58 12.65
N PRO A 73 8.02 14.23 13.26
CA PRO A 73 9.16 14.79 12.53
C PRO A 73 9.97 13.78 11.72
N ALA A 74 10.11 12.54 12.20
CA ALA A 74 10.86 11.49 11.52
C ALA A 74 10.19 11.09 10.19
N HIS A 75 8.88 10.82 10.24
CA HIS A 75 8.07 10.59 9.04
C HIS A 75 8.14 11.78 8.07
N LEU A 76 7.99 13.01 8.57
CA LEU A 76 8.04 14.21 7.73
C LEU A 76 9.40 14.44 7.07
N ARG A 77 10.50 14.02 7.70
CA ARG A 77 11.86 14.09 7.14
C ARG A 77 11.98 13.15 5.94
N LEU A 78 11.59 11.89 6.11
CA LEU A 78 11.64 10.88 5.04
C LEU A 78 10.70 11.23 3.88
N ARG A 79 9.45 11.63 4.20
CA ARG A 79 8.44 12.01 3.19
C ARG A 79 8.88 13.21 2.36
N ARG A 80 9.63 14.15 2.95
CA ARG A 80 10.16 15.33 2.23
C ARG A 80 11.09 14.95 1.08
N THR A 81 11.86 13.86 1.22
CA THR A 81 12.78 13.38 0.19
C THR A 81 12.02 12.87 -1.04
N LEU A 82 10.92 12.14 -0.83
CA LEU A 82 10.18 11.48 -1.92
C LEU A 82 9.06 12.34 -2.52
N ARG A 83 8.44 13.24 -1.75
CA ARG A 83 7.19 13.94 -2.15
C ARG A 83 7.25 14.66 -3.50
N ARG A 84 8.43 15.15 -3.91
CA ARG A 84 8.60 15.90 -5.17
C ARG A 84 8.40 14.99 -6.39
N ALA A 85 8.82 13.74 -6.29
CA ALA A 85 8.68 12.74 -7.35
C ALA A 85 7.21 12.31 -7.56
N PHE A 86 6.39 12.38 -6.52
CA PHE A 86 4.99 11.91 -6.53
C PHE A 86 3.94 13.03 -6.53
N THR A 87 4.30 14.23 -6.99
CA THR A 87 3.30 15.30 -7.20
C THR A 87 2.43 14.99 -8.42
N PRO A 88 1.18 15.48 -8.53
CA PRO A 88 0.35 15.29 -9.71
C PRO A 88 1.06 15.69 -11.02
N ARG A 89 1.83 16.80 -10.99
CA ARG A 89 2.63 17.25 -12.13
C ARG A 89 3.77 16.30 -12.47
N ALA A 90 4.46 15.74 -11.47
CA ALA A 90 5.54 14.78 -11.70
C ALA A 90 5.00 13.46 -12.26
N VAL A 91 3.91 12.94 -11.69
CA VAL A 91 3.22 11.74 -12.17
C VAL A 91 2.67 11.94 -13.59
N ALA A 92 2.12 13.11 -13.92
CA ALA A 92 1.65 13.41 -15.27
C ALA A 92 2.76 13.32 -16.33
N ARG A 93 4.01 13.66 -15.98
CA ARG A 93 5.17 13.50 -16.87
C ARG A 93 5.51 12.04 -17.14
N TRP A 94 5.02 11.11 -16.32
CA TRP A 94 5.25 9.70 -16.52
C TRP A 94 4.31 9.05 -17.52
N ARG A 95 3.14 9.68 -17.74
CA ARG A 95 2.10 9.17 -18.63
C ARG A 95 2.62 8.68 -19.98
N PRO A 96 3.49 9.42 -20.72
CA PRO A 96 3.92 8.97 -22.03
C PRO A 96 4.69 7.65 -22.01
N TRP A 97 5.60 7.46 -21.04
CA TRP A 97 6.37 6.22 -20.97
C TRP A 97 5.63 5.08 -20.29
N ILE A 98 4.71 5.36 -19.36
CA ILE A 98 3.81 4.34 -18.83
C ILE A 98 2.89 3.84 -19.93
N ALA A 99 2.37 4.73 -20.79
CA ALA A 99 1.57 4.33 -21.95
C ALA A 99 2.37 3.41 -22.87
N ALA A 100 3.65 3.70 -23.16
CA ALA A 100 4.49 2.81 -23.96
C ALA A 100 4.64 1.40 -23.34
N ILE A 101 4.81 1.30 -22.01
CA ILE A 101 4.86 0.00 -21.32
C ILE A 101 3.51 -0.73 -21.45
N VAL A 102 2.41 0.00 -21.33
CA VAL A 102 1.06 -0.58 -21.49
C VAL A 102 0.87 -1.13 -22.90
N GLU A 103 1.22 -0.38 -23.94
CA GLU A 103 1.13 -0.84 -25.34
C GLU A 103 1.99 -2.10 -25.55
N GLU A 104 3.25 -2.11 -25.07
CA GLU A 104 4.13 -3.29 -25.18
C GLU A 104 3.54 -4.53 -24.50
N LEU A 105 2.93 -4.37 -23.32
CA LEU A 105 2.30 -5.48 -22.61
C LEU A 105 1.01 -5.94 -23.30
N LEU A 106 0.27 -5.04 -23.95
CA LEU A 106 -0.91 -5.41 -24.74
C LEU A 106 -0.53 -6.14 -26.02
N ASP A 107 0.46 -5.65 -26.76
CA ASP A 107 1.00 -6.31 -27.96
C ASP A 107 1.42 -7.76 -27.64
N ARG A 108 2.15 -7.93 -26.52
CA ARG A 108 2.53 -9.27 -26.04
C ARG A 108 1.33 -10.12 -25.66
N LEU A 109 0.32 -9.54 -25.02
CA LEU A 109 -0.89 -10.25 -24.62
C LEU A 109 -1.68 -10.80 -25.82
N GLU A 110 -1.67 -10.08 -26.95
CA GLU A 110 -2.32 -10.51 -28.20
C GLU A 110 -1.64 -11.75 -28.81
N GLU A 111 -0.33 -11.90 -28.62
CA GLU A 111 0.44 -13.06 -29.10
C GLU A 111 0.18 -14.33 -28.27
N TRP A 112 -0.39 -14.22 -27.07
CA TRP A 112 -0.66 -15.38 -26.21
C TRP A 112 -1.85 -16.21 -26.70
N PRO A 113 -1.81 -17.55 -26.53
CA PRO A 113 -2.98 -18.41 -26.72
C PRO A 113 -4.16 -17.95 -25.87
N GLN A 114 -5.35 -17.91 -26.50
CA GLN A 114 -6.56 -17.42 -25.85
C GLN A 114 -7.39 -18.57 -25.24
N PRO A 115 -8.00 -18.37 -24.06
CA PRO A 115 -7.94 -17.16 -23.23
C PRO A 115 -6.61 -17.01 -22.47
N ALA A 116 -6.05 -15.80 -22.47
CA ALA A 116 -4.86 -15.47 -21.69
C ALA A 116 -5.18 -15.05 -20.24
N ASP A 117 -4.23 -15.25 -19.33
CA ASP A 117 -4.31 -14.76 -17.94
C ASP A 117 -3.87 -13.28 -17.86
N ALA A 118 -4.84 -12.37 -17.85
CA ALA A 118 -4.57 -10.94 -17.76
C ALA A 118 -3.86 -10.51 -16.45
N VAL A 119 -3.92 -11.32 -15.39
CA VAL A 119 -3.17 -11.01 -14.15
C VAL A 119 -1.70 -11.32 -14.36
N ALA A 120 -1.39 -12.55 -14.79
CA ALA A 120 -0.02 -13.00 -15.01
C ALA A 120 0.67 -12.20 -16.12
N GLU A 121 -0.03 -11.95 -17.22
CA GLU A 121 0.57 -11.42 -18.44
C GLU A 121 0.50 -9.89 -18.56
N PHE A 122 -0.36 -9.21 -17.79
CA PHE A 122 -0.51 -7.75 -17.88
C PHE A 122 -0.48 -7.03 -16.53
N ALA A 123 -1.36 -7.40 -15.59
CA ALA A 123 -1.55 -6.65 -14.35
C ALA A 123 -0.36 -6.75 -13.38
N LEU A 124 0.35 -7.88 -13.33
CA LEU A 124 1.55 -8.06 -12.53
C LEU A 124 2.80 -7.42 -13.18
N PRO A 125 3.08 -7.62 -14.48
CA PRO A 125 4.27 -7.04 -15.12
C PRO A 125 4.26 -5.50 -15.16
N LEU A 126 3.10 -4.88 -15.36
CA LEU A 126 2.98 -3.43 -15.48
C LEU A 126 3.57 -2.65 -14.28
N PRO A 127 3.11 -2.85 -13.02
CA PRO A 127 3.67 -2.13 -11.89
C PRO A 127 5.15 -2.45 -11.64
N VAL A 128 5.61 -3.67 -11.97
CA VAL A 128 7.02 -4.06 -11.87
C VAL A 128 7.88 -3.24 -12.84
N ALA A 129 7.49 -3.16 -14.11
CA ALA A 129 8.20 -2.36 -15.11
C ALA A 129 8.22 -0.86 -14.73
N VAL A 130 7.10 -0.34 -14.23
CA VAL A 130 6.97 1.05 -13.77
C VAL A 130 7.90 1.33 -12.59
N ILE A 131 7.91 0.49 -11.56
CA ILE A 131 8.75 0.73 -10.37
C ILE A 131 10.23 0.54 -10.67
N SER A 132 10.62 -0.46 -11.48
CA SER A 132 12.01 -0.66 -11.91
C SER A 132 12.55 0.57 -12.62
N ARG A 133 11.79 1.14 -13.55
CA ARG A 133 12.17 2.38 -14.25
C ARG A 133 12.27 3.59 -13.32
N LEU A 134 11.42 3.69 -12.31
CA LEU A 134 11.51 4.75 -11.29
C LEU A 134 12.73 4.58 -10.37
N MET A 135 13.15 3.34 -10.12
CA MET A 135 14.34 3.00 -9.32
C MET A 135 15.64 3.06 -10.12
N GLY A 136 15.56 3.12 -11.46
CA GLY A 136 16.72 3.10 -12.36
C GLY A 136 17.36 1.72 -12.48
N LEU A 137 16.55 0.66 -12.34
CA LEU A 137 16.91 -0.75 -12.55
C LEU A 137 16.81 -1.13 -14.02
#